data_AF-A0A7C6E4K2-F1
#
_entry.id   AF-A0A7C6E4K2-F1
#
_cell.length_a   1.000
_cell.length_b   1.000
_cell.length_c   1.000
_cell.angle_alpha   90.00
_cell.angle_beta   90.00
_cell.angle_gamma   90.00
#
_symmetry.space_group_name_H-M   'P 1'
#
loop_
_entity.id
_entity.type
_entity.pdbx_description
1 polymer ?
#
loop_
_entity_poly.entity_id
_entity_poly.type
_entity_poly.pdbx_seq_one_letter_code
_entity_poly.pdbx_strand_id
1 'polypeptide(L)'
;FWATWCGPCRLEIPWFIEFQRQHKHRGFTVLGIAMDEDGWEVVKPFIERLGVNYRVLMGDDSVAQLYGGVDSLPTTFLIDREGRIASVHIGLVSKRSYERALEELLGLGAGQAGRTSPKQSPAVVATAR
;
A
#
# COMPACT_ATOMS: atom_id res chain seq x y z
N PHE A 1 -1.17 4.09 -4.35
CA PHE A 1 -1.61 4.89 -5.50
C PHE A 1 -2.37 6.09 -4.97
N TRP A 2 -1.97 7.29 -5.38
CA TRP A 2 -2.52 8.55 -4.88
C TRP A 2 -2.39 9.66 -5.95
N ALA A 3 -3.04 10.80 -5.71
CA ALA A 3 -2.82 12.02 -6.50
C ALA A 3 -2.89 13.29 -5.64
N THR A 4 -2.26 14.39 -6.07
CA THR A 4 -2.21 15.65 -5.31
C THR A 4 -3.59 16.30 -5.15
N TRP A 5 -4.47 16.11 -6.13
CA TRP A 5 -5.85 16.59 -6.15
C TRP A 5 -6.83 15.65 -5.42
N CYS A 6 -6.43 14.43 -5.08
CA CYS A 6 -7.28 13.44 -4.42
C CYS A 6 -7.45 13.78 -2.94
N GLY A 7 -8.61 14.33 -2.57
CA GLY A 7 -8.94 14.72 -1.19
C GLY A 7 -8.65 13.64 -0.14
N PRO A 8 -9.18 12.41 -0.28
CA PRO A 8 -8.92 11.35 0.69
C PRO A 8 -7.44 10.92 0.74
N CYS A 9 -6.72 10.94 -0.38
CA CYS A 9 -5.28 10.66 -0.41
C CYS A 9 -4.49 11.63 0.49
N ARG A 10 -4.86 12.92 0.48
CA ARG A 10 -4.22 13.95 1.31
C ARG A 10 -4.39 13.68 2.81
N LEU A 11 -5.44 12.95 3.22
CA LEU A 11 -5.66 12.55 4.62
C LEU A 11 -4.74 11.40 5.04
N GLU A 12 -4.48 10.44 4.15
CA GLU A 12 -3.64 9.27 4.47
C GLU A 12 -2.14 9.54 4.40
N ILE A 13 -1.70 10.49 3.56
CA ILE A 13 -0.27 10.81 3.38
C ILE A 13 0.44 11.12 4.72
N PRO A 14 -0.10 11.98 5.61
CA PRO A 14 0.48 12.20 6.94
C PRO A 14 0.63 10.92 7.77
N TRP A 15 -0.31 9.98 7.66
CA TRP A 15 -0.23 8.70 8.36
C TRP A 15 0.92 7.84 7.82
N PHE A 16 1.09 7.78 6.50
CA PHE A 16 2.22 7.07 5.89
C PHE A 16 3.58 7.70 6.23
N ILE A 17 3.65 9.03 6.36
CA ILE A 17 4.86 9.73 6.84
C ILE A 17 5.19 9.27 8.26
N GLU A 18 4.18 9.17 9.11
CA GLU A 18 4.32 8.69 10.48
C GLU A 18 4.75 7.22 10.54
N PHE A 19 4.09 6.33 9.80
CA PHE A 19 4.43 4.91 9.75
C PHE A 19 5.84 4.68 9.22
N GLN A 20 6.26 5.39 8.17
CA GLN A 20 7.61 5.35 7.66
C GLN A 20 8.62 5.71 8.74
N ARG A 21 8.37 6.79 9.50
CA ARG A 21 9.26 7.22 10.59
C ARG A 21 9.33 6.19 11.71
N GLN A 22 8.21 5.61 12.11
CA GLN A 22 8.11 4.66 13.22
C GLN A 22 8.69 3.29 12.89
N HIS A 23 8.52 2.81 11.66
CA HIS A 23 8.79 1.42 11.31
C HIS A 23 9.94 1.19 10.33
N LYS A 24 10.58 2.25 9.78
CA LYS A 24 11.73 2.10 8.85
C LYS A 24 12.84 1.17 9.38
N HIS A 25 13.15 1.26 10.67
CA HIS A 25 14.19 0.43 11.30
C HIS A 25 13.77 -1.03 11.52
N ARG A 26 12.49 -1.36 11.30
CA ARG A 26 11.93 -2.71 11.40
C ARG A 26 11.77 -3.37 10.02
N GLY A 27 12.30 -2.74 8.97
CA GLY A 27 12.21 -3.22 7.59
C GLY A 27 10.92 -2.85 6.87
N PHE A 28 10.16 -1.88 7.38
CA PHE A 28 9.02 -1.30 6.68
C PHE A 28 9.47 -0.17 5.74
N THR A 29 8.85 -0.08 4.57
CA THR A 29 9.01 1.08 3.69
C THR A 29 7.69 1.40 3.00
N VAL A 30 7.43 2.70 2.80
CA VAL A 30 6.35 3.19 1.94
C VAL A 30 6.89 3.49 0.54
N LEU A 31 6.12 3.15 -0.48
CA LEU A 31 6.29 3.65 -1.85
C LEU A 31 5.02 4.38 -2.27
N GLY A 32 5.13 5.68 -2.54
CA GLY A 32 4.02 6.50 -3.02
C GLY A 32 3.99 6.53 -4.55
N ILE A 33 3.04 5.83 -5.18
CA ILE A 33 2.81 5.91 -6.63
C ILE A 33 1.84 7.06 -6.91
N ALA A 34 2.34 8.18 -7.44
CA ALA A 34 1.56 9.36 -7.81
C ALA A 34 1.00 9.19 -9.22
N MET A 35 -0.31 9.43 -9.38
CA MET A 35 -1.06 9.27 -10.63
C MET A 35 -1.47 10.61 -11.24
N ASP A 36 -0.79 11.70 -10.85
CA ASP A 36 -1.05 13.03 -11.39
C ASP A 36 -0.59 13.13 -12.86
N GLU A 37 -1.50 13.50 -13.76
CA GLU A 37 -1.22 13.67 -15.20
C GLU A 37 -0.18 14.77 -15.46
N ASP A 38 -0.22 15.86 -14.67
CA ASP A 38 0.76 16.96 -14.72
C ASP A 38 2.15 16.56 -14.16
N GLY A 39 2.29 15.32 -13.70
CA GLY A 39 3.56 14.73 -13.34
C GLY A 39 4.29 15.42 -12.19
N TRP A 40 5.62 15.50 -12.30
CA TRP A 40 6.46 16.05 -11.25
C TRP A 40 6.24 17.54 -10.97
N GLU A 41 5.66 18.29 -11.90
CA GLU A 41 5.40 19.73 -11.74
C GLU A 41 4.45 20.00 -10.58
N VAL A 42 3.42 19.16 -10.39
CA VAL A 42 2.48 19.26 -9.27
C VAL A 42 2.90 18.39 -8.08
N VAL A 43 3.50 17.22 -8.33
CA VAL A 43 3.87 16.26 -7.27
C VAL A 43 5.01 16.78 -6.42
N LYS A 44 6.10 17.28 -7.02
CA LYS A 44 7.29 17.72 -6.28
C LYS A 44 7.01 18.79 -5.21
N PRO A 45 6.40 19.95 -5.54
CA PRO A 45 6.11 20.96 -4.52
C PRO A 45 5.12 20.46 -3.46
N PHE A 46 4.20 19.57 -3.83
CA PHE A 46 3.26 18.97 -2.90
C PHE A 46 3.96 18.11 -1.84
N ILE A 47 4.86 17.21 -2.25
CA ILE A 47 5.56 16.30 -1.33
C ILE A 47 6.61 17.03 -0.47
N GLU A 48 7.26 18.07 -1.01
CA GLU A 48 8.18 18.93 -0.27
C GLU A 48 7.44 19.69 0.84
N ARG A 49 6.29 20.30 0.51
CA ARG A 49 5.47 21.02 1.48
C ARG A 49 4.96 20.14 2.63
N LEU A 50 4.63 18.87 2.34
CA LEU A 50 4.17 17.93 3.37
C LEU A 50 5.32 17.25 4.13
N GLY A 51 6.57 17.40 3.69
CA GLY A 51 7.71 16.72 4.30
C GLY A 51 7.65 15.20 4.13
N VAL A 52 7.23 14.72 2.95
CA VAL A 52 7.18 13.28 2.64
C VAL A 52 8.57 12.67 2.81
N ASN A 53 8.66 11.64 3.65
CA ASN A 53 9.91 11.01 4.09
C ASN A 53 10.12 9.59 3.50
N TYR A 54 9.35 9.26 2.46
CA TYR A 54 9.42 7.99 1.75
C TYR A 54 9.55 8.22 0.24
N ARG A 55 9.90 7.17 -0.50
CA ARG A 55 10.12 7.26 -1.94
C ARG A 55 8.79 7.46 -2.67
N VAL A 56 8.76 8.43 -3.58
CA VAL A 56 7.65 8.69 -4.50
C VAL A 56 8.09 8.35 -5.92
N LEU A 57 7.19 7.74 -6.68
CA LEU A 57 7.35 7.37 -8.08
C LEU A 57 6.16 7.92 -8.86
N MET A 58 6.37 8.26 -10.14
CA MET A 58 5.26 8.49 -11.05
C MET A 58 4.72 7.15 -11.53
N GLY A 59 3.41 7.00 -11.45
CA GLY A 59 2.67 5.91 -12.05
C GLY A 59 1.79 6.40 -13.18
N ASP A 60 1.35 5.44 -13.98
CA ASP A 60 0.38 5.58 -15.07
C ASP A 60 -0.50 4.33 -15.10
N ASP A 61 -1.41 4.27 -16.06
CA ASP A 61 -2.32 3.12 -16.24
C ASP A 61 -1.58 1.80 -16.45
N SER A 62 -0.40 1.83 -17.07
CA SER A 62 0.41 0.63 -17.27
C SER A 62 0.92 0.07 -15.94
N VAL A 63 1.38 0.95 -15.03
CA VAL A 63 1.76 0.58 -13.68
C VAL A 63 0.55 0.12 -12.88
N ALA A 64 -0.58 0.82 -12.98
CA ALA A 64 -1.82 0.42 -12.31
C ALA A 64 -2.28 -0.98 -12.73
N GLN A 65 -2.16 -1.33 -14.01
CA GLN A 65 -2.55 -2.64 -14.54
C GLN A 65 -1.71 -3.79 -13.98
N LEU A 66 -0.42 -3.56 -13.67
CA LEU A 66 0.43 -4.55 -13.01
C LEU A 66 -0.05 -4.93 -11.60
N TYR A 67 -0.88 -4.08 -10.99
CA TYR A 67 -1.48 -4.31 -9.68
C TYR A 67 -2.95 -4.75 -9.77
N GLY A 68 -3.40 -5.21 -10.95
CA GLY A 68 -4.75 -5.74 -11.17
C GLY A 68 -5.77 -4.70 -11.65
N GLY A 69 -5.32 -3.50 -12.03
CA GLY A 69 -6.20 -2.39 -12.43
C GLY A 69 -6.58 -1.53 -11.22
N VAL A 70 -5.99 -0.33 -11.14
CA VAL A 70 -6.27 0.63 -10.05
C VAL A 70 -7.17 1.72 -10.59
N ASP A 71 -8.48 1.51 -10.46
CA ASP A 71 -9.50 2.41 -11.04
C ASP A 71 -9.98 3.49 -10.05
N SER A 72 -9.45 3.49 -8.82
CA SER A 72 -9.85 4.46 -7.79
C SER A 72 -8.71 4.83 -6.84
N LEU A 73 -8.77 6.06 -6.32
CA LEU A 73 -7.78 6.63 -5.43
C LEU A 73 -8.40 7.02 -4.07
N PRO A 74 -7.66 6.85 -2.96
CA PRO A 74 -6.41 6.11 -2.85
C PRO A 74 -6.64 4.61 -3.03
N THR A 75 -5.63 3.89 -3.52
CA THR A 75 -5.56 2.43 -3.40
C THR A 75 -4.22 2.07 -2.78
N THR A 76 -4.24 1.33 -1.68
CA THR A 76 -3.06 0.94 -0.91
C THR A 76 -2.90 -0.58 -0.90
N PHE A 77 -1.73 -1.04 -1.31
CA PHE A 77 -1.34 -2.45 -1.24
C PHE A 77 -0.35 -2.62 -0.09
N LEU A 78 -0.64 -3.55 0.81
CA LEU A 78 0.29 -3.97 1.85
C LEU A 78 0.97 -5.26 1.37
N ILE A 79 2.29 -5.20 1.25
CA ILE A 79 3.11 -6.28 0.70
C ILE A 79 3.98 -6.85 1.83
N ASP A 80 3.95 -8.17 1.99
CA ASP A 80 4.73 -8.88 3.01
C ASP A 80 6.21 -9.05 2.63
N ARG A 81 7.00 -9.63 3.54
CA ARG A 81 8.44 -9.85 3.33
C ARG A 81 8.76 -10.84 2.22
N GLU A 82 7.79 -11.67 1.83
CA GLU A 82 7.92 -12.61 0.72
C GLU A 82 7.45 -12.00 -0.61
N GLY A 83 7.08 -10.73 -0.61
CA GLY A 83 6.63 -10.01 -1.81
C GLY A 83 5.18 -10.28 -2.20
N ARG A 84 4.37 -10.88 -1.31
CA ARG A 84 2.96 -11.15 -1.58
C ARG A 84 2.09 -9.99 -1.12
N ILE A 85 1.01 -9.73 -1.85
CA ILE A 85 -0.03 -8.79 -1.40
C ILE A 85 -0.77 -9.43 -0.22
N ALA A 86 -0.54 -8.91 0.98
CA ALA A 86 -1.19 -9.37 2.20
C ALA A 86 -2.58 -8.76 2.38
N SER A 87 -2.76 -7.50 1.94
CA SER A 87 -4.07 -6.86 1.88
C SER A 87 -4.10 -5.71 0.89
N VAL A 88 -5.32 -5.35 0.47
CA VAL A 88 -5.61 -4.23 -0.41
C VAL A 88 -6.68 -3.36 0.25
N HIS A 89 -6.45 -2.06 0.31
CA HIS A 89 -7.44 -1.08 0.72
C HIS A 89 -7.76 -0.18 -0.47
N ILE A 90 -9.03 -0.18 -0.87
CA ILE A 90 -9.56 0.65 -1.94
C ILE A 90 -10.37 1.78 -1.28
N GLY A 91 -10.02 3.02 -1.60
CA GLY A 91 -10.55 4.21 -0.95
C GLY A 91 -9.95 4.45 0.45
N LEU A 92 -10.48 5.46 1.12
CA LEU A 92 -10.04 5.84 2.46
C LEU A 92 -10.54 4.85 3.51
N VAL A 93 -9.62 4.28 4.28
CA VAL A 93 -9.93 3.50 5.48
C VAL A 93 -9.44 4.22 6.74
N SER A 94 -9.78 3.71 7.92
CA SER A 94 -9.29 4.30 9.17
C SER A 94 -7.77 4.12 9.31
N LYS A 95 -7.07 5.09 9.92
CA LYS A 95 -5.65 4.93 10.30
C LYS A 95 -5.39 3.64 11.08
N ARG A 96 -6.30 3.29 11.99
CA ARG A 96 -6.24 2.06 12.81
C ARG A 96 -6.25 0.78 11.97
N SER A 97 -6.91 0.78 10.81
CA SER A 97 -6.91 -0.36 9.90
C SER A 97 -5.50 -0.62 9.36
N TYR A 98 -4.75 0.43 9.02
CA TYR A 98 -3.35 0.30 8.63
C TYR A 98 -2.48 -0.12 9.79
N GLU A 99 -2.63 0.51 10.96
CA GLU A 99 -1.82 0.17 12.16
C GLU A 99 -1.92 -1.32 12.49
N ARG A 100 -3.14 -1.87 12.52
CA ARG A 100 -3.34 -3.30 12.76
C ARG A 100 -2.66 -4.19 11.72
N ALA A 101 -2.78 -3.85 10.44
CA ALA A 101 -2.18 -4.65 9.38
C ALA A 101 -0.64 -4.57 9.42
N LEU A 102 -0.08 -3.41 9.76
CA LEU A 102 1.35 -3.24 9.97
C LEU A 102 1.83 -4.01 11.20
N GLU A 103 1.07 -4.02 12.28
CA GLU A 103 1.39 -4.80 13.48
C GLU A 103 1.47 -6.30 13.17
N GLU A 104 0.52 -6.81 12.39
CA GLU A 104 0.50 -8.20 11.94
C GLU A 104 1.72 -8.53 11.06
N LEU A 105 1.97 -7.72 10.01
CA LEU A 105 3.07 -7.96 9.06
C LEU A 105 4.46 -7.77 9.68
N LEU A 106 4.58 -6.89 10.67
CA LEU A 106 5.84 -6.63 11.36
C LEU A 106 6.01 -7.47 12.65
N GLY A 107 5.08 -8.40 12.91
CA GLY A 107 5.12 -9.30 14.07
C GLY A 107 5.14 -8.56 15.40
N LEU A 108 4.36 -7.47 15.51
CA LEU A 108 4.19 -6.65 16.72
C LEU A 108 3.03 -7.14 17.61
N GLY A 109 2.17 -8.02 17.11
CA GLY A 109 1.17 -8.70 17.92
C GLY A 109 1.80 -9.75 18.84
N ALA A 110 1.23 -9.91 20.04
CA ALA A 110 1.59 -10.99 20.95
C ALA A 110 1.36 -12.36 20.27
N GLY A 111 2.44 -13.07 19.96
CA GLY A 111 2.38 -14.47 19.54
C GLY A 111 2.96 -14.72 18.15
N GLN A 112 4.27 -14.95 18.10
CA GLN A 112 4.81 -15.92 17.14
C GLN A 112 4.27 -17.31 17.51
N ALA A 113 3.09 -17.64 17.02
CA ALA A 113 2.56 -18.99 16.99
C ALA A 113 1.81 -19.17 15.67
N GLY A 114 2.50 -19.73 14.67
CA GLY A 114 1.87 -20.12 13.41
C GLY A 114 2.29 -19.30 12.19
N ARG A 115 3.57 -19.34 11.81
CA ARG A 115 3.91 -19.26 10.38
C ARG A 115 3.44 -20.56 9.72
N THR A 116 2.16 -20.66 9.45
CA THR A 116 1.63 -21.62 8.48
C THR A 116 1.31 -20.84 7.22
N SER A 117 2.20 -20.93 6.24
CA SER A 117 1.84 -20.67 4.85
C SER A 117 0.57 -21.47 4.53
N PRO A 118 -0.46 -20.88 3.90
CA PRO A 118 -1.45 -21.68 3.20
C PRO A 118 -0.72 -22.39 2.06
N LYS A 119 -0.40 -23.67 2.30
CA LYS A 119 -0.27 -24.67 1.25
C LYS A 119 -1.49 -24.52 0.34
N GLN A 120 -1.21 -24.45 -0.95
CA GLN A 120 -2.14 -24.61 -2.07
C GLN A 120 -3.36 -25.46 -1.67
N SER A 121 -4.55 -24.87 -1.74
CA SER A 121 -5.78 -25.67 -1.75
C SER A 121 -6.07 -26.10 -3.20
N PRO A 122 -6.23 -27.41 -3.46
CA PRO A 122 -6.70 -27.91 -4.74
C PRO A 122 -8.23 -27.87 -4.75
N ALA A 123 -8.81 -27.36 -5.83
CA ALA A 123 -10.21 -27.59 -6.16
C ALA A 123 -10.42 -27.30 -7.64
N VAL A 124 -11.20 -28.04 -8.43
CA VAL A 124 -11.90 -29.32 -8.31
C VAL A 124 -12.21 -29.68 -9.77
N VAL A 125 -12.25 -30.98 -10.06
CA VAL A 125 -12.66 -31.61 -11.32
C VAL A 125 -14.00 -31.07 -11.83
N ALA A 126 -14.07 -30.78 -13.13
CA ALA A 126 -15.33 -30.77 -13.88
C ALA A 126 -15.11 -31.45 -15.24
N THR A 127 -15.42 -32.73 -15.30
CA THR A 127 -15.72 -33.44 -16.55
C THR A 127 -17.21 -33.31 -16.84
N ALA A 128 -17.55 -32.90 -18.07
CA ALA A 128 -18.85 -33.15 -18.68
C ALA A 128 -18.63 -33.58 -20.14
N ARG A 129 -19.50 -34.49 -20.57
CA ARG A 129 -19.44 -35.37 -21.75
C ARG A 129 -19.14 -34.71 -23.09
#